data_AF-A0A1E3UH44-F1
#
_entry.id   AF-A0A1E3UH44-F1
#
_cell.length_a   1.000
_cell.length_b   1.000
_cell.length_c   1.000
_cell.angle_alpha   90.00
_cell.angle_beta   90.00
_cell.angle_gamma   90.00
#
_symmetry.space_group_name_H-M   'P 1'
#
loop_
_entity.id
_entity.type
_entity.pdbx_description
1 polymer ?
#
loop_
_entity_poly.entity_id
_entity_poly.type
_entity_poly.pdbx_seq_one_letter_code
_entity_poly.pdbx_strand_id
1 'polypeptide(L)'
;MVRYRKGIIVLGVVLLCVLGVILVRERLMKSSPLEKLEKSVGYSEGMVHFTVPEEYDSSWYIQISGRLETEGGGMSVHYLDEESEAGSWEKGRLYSFPVEEGSWSELVLYVSSGKEEAAINLLEYIPKE
;
A
#
# COMPACT_ATOMS: atom_id res chain seq x y z
N MET A 1 44.88 18.76 30.79
CA MET A 1 44.45 17.48 30.15
C MET A 1 42.95 17.14 30.33
N VAL A 2 42.08 18.09 30.75
CA VAL A 2 40.66 17.81 31.07
C VAL A 2 39.68 18.33 30.00
N ARG A 3 40.04 19.40 29.27
CA ARG A 3 39.19 20.00 28.21
C ARG A 3 39.01 19.10 26.98
N TYR A 4 40.05 18.36 26.59
CA TYR A 4 40.00 17.45 25.44
C TYR A 4 39.07 16.24 25.65
N ARG A 5 38.98 15.70 26.88
CA ARG A 5 38.13 14.55 27.18
C ARG A 5 36.64 14.87 27.04
N LYS A 6 36.20 16.06 27.46
CA LYS A 6 34.81 16.50 27.34
C LYS A 6 34.40 16.74 25.88
N GLY A 7 35.28 17.33 25.07
CA GLY A 7 35.03 17.54 23.63
C GLY A 7 34.92 16.24 22.84
N ILE A 8 35.76 15.24 23.15
CA ILE A 8 35.70 13.91 22.53
C ILE A 8 34.42 13.16 22.90
N ILE A 9 33.97 13.25 24.16
CA ILE A 9 32.71 12.62 24.60
C ILE A 9 31.50 13.27 23.92
N VAL A 10 31.45 14.61 23.85
CA VAL A 10 30.36 15.32 23.18
C VAL A 10 30.32 15.00 21.69
N LEU A 11 31.47 14.99 21.00
CA LEU A 11 31.53 14.64 19.58
C LEU A 11 31.11 13.19 19.34
N GLY A 12 31.51 12.26 20.21
CA GLY A 12 31.11 10.86 20.13
C GLY A 12 29.61 10.63 20.31
N VAL A 13 28.97 11.34 21.26
CA VAL A 13 27.51 11.28 21.45
C VAL A 13 26.77 11.87 20.25
N VAL A 14 27.23 12.99 19.70
CA VAL A 14 26.63 13.60 18.50
C VAL A 14 26.72 12.64 17.32
N LEU A 15 27.86 11.99 17.09
CA LEU A 15 28.03 11.00 16.02
C LEU A 15 27.08 9.81 16.18
N LEU A 16 26.94 9.30 17.41
CA LEU A 16 26.00 8.21 17.73
C LEU A 16 24.55 8.62 17.51
N CYS A 17 24.14 9.83 17.88
CA CYS A 17 22.81 10.35 17.61
C CYS A 17 22.54 10.49 16.11
N VAL A 18 23.50 11.00 15.34
CA VAL A 18 23.37 11.11 13.88
C VAL A 18 23.25 9.73 13.23
N LEU A 19 24.09 8.77 13.62
CA LEU A 19 24.01 7.40 13.12
C LEU A 19 22.69 6.72 13.52
N GLY A 20 22.22 6.94 14.75
CA GLY A 20 20.91 6.45 15.19
C GLY A 20 19.76 7.04 14.36
N VAL A 21 19.79 8.34 14.07
CA VAL A 21 18.80 8.99 13.21
C VAL A 21 18.86 8.47 11.77
N ILE A 22 20.06 8.20 11.23
CA ILE A 22 20.23 7.62 9.89
C ILE A 22 19.64 6.20 9.84
N LEU A 23 19.95 5.34 10.82
CA LEU A 23 19.44 3.97 10.88
C LEU A 23 17.92 3.92 11.09
N VAL A 24 17.39 4.80 11.94
CA VAL A 24 15.93 4.94 12.13
C VAL A 24 15.27 5.44 10.84
N ARG A 25 15.88 6.39 10.14
CA ARG A 25 15.40 6.84 8.82
C ARG A 25 15.46 5.73 7.79
N GLU A 26 16.54 4.96 7.68
CA GLU A 26 16.63 3.82 6.76
C GLU A 26 15.55 2.77 7.05
N ARG A 27 15.30 2.50 8.34
CA ARG A 27 14.22 1.59 8.76
C ARG A 27 12.83 2.15 8.43
N LEU A 28 12.62 3.47 8.55
CA LEU A 28 11.37 4.14 8.14
C LEU A 28 11.22 4.27 6.62
N MET A 29 12.33 4.35 5.88
CA MET A 29 12.34 4.47 4.41
C MET A 29 12.13 3.12 3.72
N LYS A 30 12.33 2.02 4.45
CA LYS A 30 12.05 0.67 3.96
C LYS A 30 10.59 0.32 4.25
N SER A 31 9.68 1.01 3.54
CA SER A 31 8.25 0.72 3.58
C SER A 31 7.99 -0.74 3.23
N SER A 32 7.07 -1.41 3.93
CA SER A 32 6.74 -2.80 3.62
C SER A 32 6.19 -2.90 2.19
N PRO A 33 6.29 -4.06 1.52
CA PRO A 33 5.68 -4.24 0.21
C PRO A 33 4.19 -3.86 0.18
N LEU A 34 3.42 -4.19 1.24
CA LEU A 34 2.01 -3.83 1.34
C LEU A 34 1.83 -2.31 1.51
N GLU A 35 2.69 -1.65 2.28
CA GLU A 35 2.66 -0.18 2.41
C GLU A 35 2.99 0.51 1.08
N LYS A 36 3.88 -0.07 0.25
CA LYS A 36 4.14 0.43 -1.11
C LYS A 36 2.93 0.28 -2.01
N LEU A 37 2.25 -0.87 -1.95
CA LEU A 37 1.00 -1.12 -2.68
C LEU A 37 -0.05 -0.08 -2.28
N GLU A 38 -0.31 0.08 -0.98
CA GLU A 38 -1.30 1.04 -0.45
C GLU A 38 -0.97 2.49 -0.87
N LYS A 39 0.28 2.92 -0.71
CA LYS A 39 0.73 4.25 -1.13
C LYS A 39 0.65 4.50 -2.64
N SER A 40 0.56 3.44 -3.45
CA SER A 40 0.41 3.53 -4.90
C SER A 40 -1.04 3.65 -5.36
N VAL A 41 -2.00 3.40 -4.45
CA VAL A 41 -3.43 3.53 -4.76
C VAL A 41 -3.75 5.00 -5.02
N GLY A 42 -4.48 5.24 -6.09
CA GLY A 42 -5.01 6.56 -6.41
C GLY A 42 -6.25 6.48 -7.29
N TYR A 43 -6.82 7.65 -7.54
CA TYR A 43 -7.98 7.82 -8.40
C TYR A 43 -7.74 8.97 -9.37
N SER A 44 -7.92 8.70 -10.65
CA SER A 44 -7.84 9.71 -11.70
C SER A 44 -8.67 9.28 -12.90
N GLU A 45 -9.28 10.25 -13.60
CA GLU A 45 -10.01 9.99 -14.85
C GLU A 45 -11.12 8.92 -14.72
N GLY A 46 -11.79 8.84 -13.57
CA GLY A 46 -12.86 7.85 -13.35
C GLY A 46 -12.37 6.46 -12.94
N MET A 47 -11.06 6.26 -12.79
CA MET A 47 -10.47 4.96 -12.52
C MET A 47 -9.72 4.95 -11.19
N VAL A 48 -9.87 3.85 -10.45
CA VAL A 48 -8.92 3.49 -9.40
C VAL A 48 -7.72 2.84 -10.06
N HIS A 49 -6.53 3.18 -9.57
CA HIS A 49 -5.28 2.59 -10.04
C HIS A 49 -4.35 2.25 -8.88
N PHE A 50 -3.53 1.23 -9.04
CA PHE A 50 -2.50 0.81 -8.07
C PHE A 50 -1.34 0.13 -8.79
N THR A 51 -0.17 0.09 -8.15
CA THR A 51 1.03 -0.55 -8.69
C THR A 51 1.41 -1.75 -7.84
N VAL A 52 1.56 -2.91 -8.49
CA VAL A 52 2.05 -4.13 -7.84
C VAL A 52 3.51 -3.91 -7.44
N PRO A 53 3.91 -4.11 -6.16
CA PRO A 53 5.28 -3.87 -5.72
C PRO A 53 6.31 -4.76 -6.43
N GLU A 54 7.55 -4.29 -6.53
CA GLU A 54 8.68 -5.09 -7.09
C GLU A 54 8.95 -6.37 -6.29
N GLU A 55 8.64 -6.32 -5.00
CA GLU A 55 8.73 -7.44 -4.07
C GLU A 55 7.63 -8.50 -4.25
N TYR A 56 6.62 -8.25 -5.09
CA TYR A 56 5.58 -9.22 -5.40
C TYR A 56 6.18 -10.55 -5.85
N ASP A 57 5.60 -11.66 -5.41
CA ASP A 57 5.84 -12.98 -5.96
C ASP A 57 4.53 -13.75 -6.06
N SER A 58 4.55 -14.88 -6.75
CA SER A 58 3.34 -15.66 -7.05
C SER A 58 2.69 -16.32 -5.83
N SER A 59 3.23 -16.14 -4.61
CA SER A 59 2.55 -16.57 -3.38
C SER A 59 1.52 -15.56 -2.87
N TRP A 60 1.54 -14.34 -3.41
CA TRP A 60 0.59 -13.31 -3.03
C TRP A 60 -0.79 -13.59 -3.61
N TYR A 61 -1.82 -13.35 -2.80
CA TYR A 61 -3.21 -13.28 -3.21
C TYR A 61 -3.64 -11.82 -3.20
N ILE A 62 -4.11 -11.31 -4.35
CA ILE A 62 -4.65 -9.96 -4.50
C ILE A 62 -6.05 -10.13 -5.08
N GLN A 63 -7.04 -9.48 -4.47
CA GLN A 63 -8.42 -9.46 -4.94
C GLN A 63 -9.00 -8.06 -4.78
N ILE A 64 -9.77 -7.62 -5.78
CA ILE A 64 -10.52 -6.38 -5.72
C ILE A 64 -12.01 -6.74 -5.77
N SER A 65 -12.74 -6.37 -4.73
CA SER A 65 -14.16 -6.63 -4.64
C SER A 65 -14.90 -5.51 -3.92
N GLY A 66 -16.19 -5.39 -4.19
CA GLY A 66 -17.04 -4.40 -3.57
C GLY A 66 -18.50 -4.81 -3.58
N ARG A 67 -19.31 -3.97 -2.95
CA ARG A 67 -20.75 -4.14 -2.86
C ARG A 67 -21.46 -2.85 -3.22
N LEU A 68 -22.16 -2.89 -4.36
CA LEU A 68 -22.99 -1.80 -4.86
C LEU A 68 -24.42 -1.98 -4.34
N GLU A 69 -25.00 -0.95 -3.75
CA GLU A 69 -26.38 -0.98 -3.28
C GLU A 69 -27.34 -0.79 -4.46
N THR A 70 -28.34 -1.67 -4.54
CA THR A 70 -29.41 -1.64 -5.56
C THR A 70 -30.77 -1.70 -4.88
N GLU A 71 -31.85 -1.40 -5.62
CA GLU A 71 -33.22 -1.43 -5.08
C GLU A 71 -33.63 -2.81 -4.50
N GLY A 72 -33.01 -3.89 -4.98
CA GLY A 72 -33.24 -5.26 -4.52
C GLY A 72 -32.26 -5.78 -3.45
N GLY A 73 -31.39 -4.91 -2.94
CA GLY A 73 -30.28 -5.25 -2.03
C GLY A 73 -28.91 -5.00 -2.67
N GLY A 74 -27.83 -5.49 -2.05
CA GLY A 74 -26.47 -5.28 -2.58
C GLY A 74 -26.05 -6.29 -3.65
N MET A 75 -25.39 -5.80 -4.71
CA MET A 75 -24.75 -6.56 -5.77
C MET A 75 -23.24 -6.63 -5.53
N SER A 76 -22.65 -7.83 -5.60
CA SER A 76 -21.20 -7.99 -5.54
C SER A 76 -20.56 -7.60 -6.87
N VAL A 77 -19.52 -6.79 -6.82
CA VAL A 77 -18.72 -6.38 -7.97
C VAL A 77 -17.29 -6.83 -7.74
N HIS A 78 -16.65 -7.33 -8.78
CA HIS A 78 -15.27 -7.79 -8.75
C HIS A 78 -14.49 -7.17 -9.92
N TYR A 79 -13.22 -6.84 -9.69
CA TYR A 79 -12.35 -6.24 -10.69
C TYR A 79 -11.07 -7.04 -10.82
N LEU A 80 -10.56 -7.14 -12.06
CA LEU A 80 -9.33 -7.87 -12.37
C LEU A 80 -9.38 -9.32 -11.87
N ASP A 81 -10.54 -9.98 -12.06
CA ASP A 81 -10.76 -11.37 -11.63
C ASP A 81 -9.82 -12.33 -12.35
N GLU A 82 -9.56 -12.13 -13.64
CA GLU A 82 -8.64 -12.99 -14.40
C GLU A 82 -7.23 -12.96 -13.78
N GLU A 83 -6.71 -11.79 -13.42
CA GLU A 83 -5.42 -11.65 -12.75
C GLU A 83 -5.43 -12.19 -11.31
N SER A 84 -6.52 -11.94 -10.58
CA SER A 84 -6.71 -12.38 -9.20
C SER A 84 -6.76 -13.90 -9.10
N GLU A 85 -7.55 -14.56 -9.94
CA GLU A 85 -7.72 -16.02 -9.97
C GLU A 85 -6.47 -16.74 -10.49
N ALA A 86 -5.83 -16.19 -11.53
CA ALA A 86 -4.63 -16.79 -12.10
C ALA A 86 -3.36 -16.51 -11.28
N GLY A 87 -3.39 -15.53 -10.37
CA GLY A 87 -2.20 -15.04 -9.67
C GLY A 87 -1.15 -14.49 -10.65
N SER A 88 -1.58 -13.87 -11.74
CA SER A 88 -0.74 -13.50 -12.90
C SER A 88 -0.26 -12.05 -12.88
N TRP A 89 -0.17 -11.47 -11.68
CA TRP A 89 0.27 -10.07 -11.50
C TRP A 89 1.73 -9.88 -11.89
N GLU A 90 2.03 -8.72 -12.46
CA GLU A 90 3.39 -8.34 -12.86
C GLU A 90 4.02 -7.34 -11.88
N LYS A 91 5.24 -7.61 -11.45
CA LYS A 91 6.05 -6.70 -10.61
C LYS A 91 6.18 -5.32 -11.25
N GLY A 92 5.95 -4.27 -10.47
CA GLY A 92 6.10 -2.88 -10.89
C GLY A 92 5.03 -2.40 -11.89
N ARG A 93 4.07 -3.24 -12.26
CA ARG A 93 3.03 -2.89 -13.24
C ARG A 93 1.90 -2.10 -12.57
N LEU A 94 1.48 -1.03 -13.25
CA LEU A 94 0.28 -0.26 -12.92
C LEU A 94 -0.95 -1.00 -13.46
N TYR A 95 -1.93 -1.23 -12.60
CA TYR A 95 -3.24 -1.74 -12.94
C TYR A 95 -4.30 -0.68 -12.62
N SER A 96 -5.33 -0.61 -13.45
CA SER A 96 -6.42 0.34 -13.32
C SER A 96 -7.75 -0.31 -13.70
N PHE A 97 -8.83 0.13 -13.06
CA PHE A 97 -10.18 -0.30 -13.40
C PHE A 97 -11.19 0.85 -13.20
N PRO A 98 -12.24 0.93 -14.04
CA PRO A 98 -13.29 1.91 -13.86
C PRO A 98 -14.17 1.53 -12.66
N VAL A 99 -14.49 2.51 -11.81
CA VAL A 99 -15.46 2.27 -10.72
C VAL A 99 -16.85 2.56 -11.24
N GLU A 100 -17.78 1.63 -11.01
CA GLU A 100 -19.19 1.82 -11.38
C GLU A 100 -19.80 2.98 -10.57
N GLU A 101 -20.62 3.79 -11.23
CA GLU A 101 -21.41 4.83 -10.56
C GLU A 101 -22.46 4.19 -9.65
N GLY A 102 -22.59 4.72 -8.43
CA GLY A 102 -23.66 4.34 -7.52
C GLY A 102 -23.25 4.38 -6.06
N SER A 103 -24.14 3.87 -5.19
CA SER A 103 -23.93 3.85 -3.74
C SER A 103 -23.19 2.59 -3.35
N TRP A 104 -21.94 2.73 -2.90
CA TRP A 104 -21.12 1.62 -2.44
C TRP A 104 -21.20 1.46 -0.92
N SER A 105 -21.43 0.24 -0.43
CA SER A 105 -21.25 -0.08 0.99
C SER A 105 -19.80 -0.49 1.30
N GLU A 106 -19.11 -1.09 0.34
CA GLU A 106 -17.68 -1.39 0.42
C GLU A 106 -17.04 -1.44 -0.99
N LEU A 107 -15.77 -1.07 -1.08
CA LEU A 107 -14.90 -1.36 -2.22
C LEU A 107 -13.48 -1.51 -1.67
N VAL A 108 -12.91 -2.70 -1.81
CA VAL A 108 -11.71 -3.13 -1.09
C VAL A 108 -10.71 -3.77 -2.05
N LEU A 109 -9.45 -3.40 -1.91
CA LEU A 109 -8.31 -4.18 -2.41
C LEU A 109 -7.79 -5.00 -1.23
N TYR A 110 -8.06 -6.30 -1.25
CA TYR A 110 -7.50 -7.25 -0.29
C TYR A 110 -6.20 -7.83 -0.84
N VAL A 111 -5.18 -7.89 0.01
CA VAL A 111 -3.90 -8.50 -0.30
C VAL A 111 -3.43 -9.38 0.85
N SER A 112 -2.97 -10.59 0.55
CA SER A 112 -2.23 -11.46 1.45
C SER A 112 -0.92 -11.88 0.80
N SER A 113 0.21 -11.57 1.44
CA SER A 113 1.56 -11.95 0.98
C SER A 113 2.03 -13.28 1.58
N GLY A 114 1.16 -13.98 2.31
CA GLY A 114 1.49 -15.12 3.16
C GLY A 114 2.22 -14.77 4.47
N LYS A 115 2.74 -13.53 4.61
CA LYS A 115 3.35 -13.02 5.85
C LYS A 115 2.54 -11.91 6.51
N GLU A 116 1.97 -11.06 5.68
CA GLU A 116 1.18 -9.88 6.05
C GLU A 116 -0.06 -9.83 5.16
N GLU A 117 -1.13 -9.28 5.71
CA GLU A 117 -2.40 -9.07 5.02
C GLU A 117 -2.86 -7.63 5.22
N ALA A 118 -3.53 -7.08 4.21
CA ALA A 118 -4.17 -5.78 4.27
C ALA A 118 -5.49 -5.79 3.50
N ALA A 119 -6.44 -5.00 3.99
CA ALA A 119 -7.69 -4.67 3.31
C ALA A 119 -7.71 -3.15 3.13
N ILE A 120 -7.39 -2.69 1.91
CA ILE A 120 -7.29 -1.27 1.60
C ILE A 120 -8.68 -0.79 1.16
N ASN A 121 -9.25 0.16 1.90
CA ASN A 121 -10.54 0.77 1.59
C ASN A 121 -10.40 1.75 0.41
N LEU A 122 -10.80 1.30 -0.79
CA LEU A 122 -10.64 2.08 -2.01
C LEU A 122 -11.60 3.26 -2.09
N LEU A 123 -12.71 3.23 -1.34
CA LEU A 123 -13.66 4.35 -1.27
C LEU A 123 -13.03 5.63 -0.68
N GLU A 124 -11.93 5.52 0.06
CA GLU A 124 -11.21 6.68 0.60
C GLU A 124 -10.47 7.49 -0.46
N TYR A 125 -10.18 6.88 -1.61
CA TYR A 125 -9.44 7.48 -2.71
C TYR A 125 -10.38 8.10 -3.76
N ILE A 126 -11.66 7.75 -3.73
CA ILE A 126 -12.65 8.20 -4.70
C ILE A 126 -13.29 9.50 -4.17
N PRO A 127 -13.35 10.58 -4.98
CA PRO A 127 -14.04 11.80 -4.61
C PRO A 127 -15.51 11.52 -4.24
N LYS A 128 -15.96 12.08 -3.12
CA LYS A 128 -17.37 12.07 -2.75
C LYS A 128 -18.09 13.19 -3.50
N GLU A 129 -19.22 12.88 -4.11
CA GLU A 129 -20.14 13.88 -4.68
C GLU A 129 -20.81 14.74 -3.60
#